data_AF-A0A7W0T396-F1
#
_entry.id   AF-A0A7W0T396-F1
#
_cell.length_a   1.000
_cell.length_b   1.000
_cell.length_c   1.000
_cell.angle_alpha   90.00
_cell.angle_beta   90.00
_cell.angle_gamma   90.00
#
_symmetry.space_group_name_H-M   'P 1'
#
loop_
_entity.id
_entity.type
_entity.pdbx_description
1 polymer ?
#
loop_
_entity_poly.entity_id
_entity_poly.type
_entity_poly.pdbx_seq_one_letter_code
_entity_poly.pdbx_strand_id
1 'polypeptide(L)'
;MGRAPSIRARDELGAGRADAPAPTNRAAAVIAPSVQTVTPLDPYMVRVVFANGEVRDVDIEPLLEGVVFRALRDPEVFQEVRVDEYNETIVWPNGADLDPDVLYGSEQPSAEPAPRITVPQRA
;
A
#
# COMPACT_ATOMS: atom_id res chain seq x y z
N MET A 1 -47.83 -58.03 2.85
CA MET A 1 -46.45 -58.48 3.10
C MET A 1 -45.52 -57.59 2.29
N GLY A 2 -44.74 -56.74 2.97
CA GLY A 2 -43.84 -55.76 2.35
C GLY A 2 -43.10 -55.02 3.46
N ARG A 3 -41.79 -54.83 3.29
CA ARG A 3 -40.77 -54.71 4.35
C ARG A 3 -40.57 -53.26 4.81
N ALA A 4 -40.16 -53.13 6.09
CA ALA A 4 -39.27 -52.16 6.77
C ALA A 4 -39.20 -50.68 6.27
N PRO A 5 -38.96 -49.74 7.19
CA PRO A 5 -37.55 -49.36 7.36
C PRO A 5 -37.11 -49.07 8.81
N SER A 6 -35.88 -49.49 9.10
CA SER A 6 -35.01 -48.86 10.10
C SER A 6 -34.18 -47.79 9.38
N ILE A 7 -33.98 -46.63 10.02
CA ILE A 7 -32.68 -46.05 10.40
C ILE A 7 -32.87 -44.56 10.74
N ARG A 8 -32.19 -44.16 11.82
CA ARG A 8 -32.10 -42.82 12.37
C ARG A 8 -31.25 -41.89 11.48
N ALA A 9 -31.66 -40.63 11.40
CA ALA A 9 -30.79 -39.48 11.12
C ALA A 9 -31.40 -38.30 11.92
N ARG A 10 -30.83 -37.98 13.09
CA ARG A 10 -29.86 -36.91 13.31
C ARG A 10 -30.42 -35.55 12.88
N ASP A 11 -30.99 -34.91 13.90
CA ASP A 11 -31.48 -33.55 13.96
C ASP A 11 -30.40 -32.54 13.56
N GLU A 12 -30.87 -31.51 12.87
CA GLU A 12 -30.11 -30.50 12.18
C GLU A 12 -29.79 -29.34 13.12
N LEU A 13 -28.51 -28.93 13.19
CA LEU A 13 -28.12 -27.66 13.80
C LEU A 13 -27.06 -26.98 12.95
N GLY A 14 -27.39 -25.76 12.51
CA GLY A 14 -26.42 -24.70 12.30
C GLY A 14 -25.81 -24.58 10.91
N ALA A 15 -26.57 -23.98 9.99
CA ALA A 15 -25.97 -23.18 8.93
C ALA A 15 -25.21 -22.00 9.57
N GLY A 16 -23.95 -21.79 9.18
CA GLY A 16 -23.23 -20.61 9.66
C GLY A 16 -21.75 -20.59 9.36
N ARG A 17 -21.42 -20.53 8.06
CA ARG A 17 -20.20 -19.93 7.50
C ARG A 17 -18.88 -20.50 8.01
N ALA A 18 -18.23 -21.26 7.14
CA ALA A 18 -16.83 -21.62 7.23
C ALA A 18 -16.00 -20.43 7.70
N ASP A 19 -15.27 -20.64 8.79
CA ASP A 19 -14.01 -19.97 9.10
C ASP A 19 -13.10 -20.21 7.88
N ALA A 20 -13.19 -19.32 6.90
CA ALA A 20 -12.23 -19.27 5.83
C ALA A 20 -11.03 -18.51 6.40
N PRO A 21 -9.82 -19.09 6.42
CA PRO A 21 -8.65 -18.32 6.82
C PRO A 21 -8.58 -17.09 5.93
N ALA A 22 -8.40 -15.91 6.55
CA ALA A 22 -7.98 -14.73 5.82
C ALA A 22 -6.85 -15.15 4.87
N PRO A 23 -6.86 -14.74 3.59
CA PRO A 23 -5.71 -15.01 2.75
C PRO A 23 -4.53 -14.29 3.41
N THR A 24 -3.69 -15.06 4.11
CA THR A 24 -2.32 -14.66 4.40
C THR A 24 -1.71 -14.54 3.01
N ASN A 25 -1.74 -13.32 2.48
CA ASN A 25 -1.16 -13.03 1.19
C ASN A 25 0.35 -13.12 1.41
N ARG A 26 0.86 -14.35 1.38
CA ARG A 26 2.25 -14.61 1.09
C ARG A 26 2.43 -14.28 -0.38
N ALA A 27 2.39 -12.98 -0.69
CA ALA A 27 2.57 -12.47 -2.02
C ALA A 27 3.94 -12.97 -2.48
N ALA A 28 3.96 -13.77 -3.54
CA ALA A 28 5.16 -13.86 -4.37
C ALA A 28 5.58 -12.42 -4.66
N ALA A 29 6.81 -12.04 -4.31
CA ALA A 29 7.28 -10.67 -4.38
C ALA A 29 6.97 -10.07 -5.75
N VAL A 30 5.91 -9.27 -5.82
CA VAL A 30 5.67 -8.37 -6.94
C VAL A 30 6.61 -7.22 -6.67
N ILE A 31 7.78 -7.27 -7.31
CA ILE A 31 8.78 -6.20 -7.21
C ILE A 31 8.14 -4.95 -7.79
N ALA A 32 8.02 -3.88 -7.00
CA ALA A 32 7.55 -2.60 -7.52
C ALA A 32 8.46 -2.12 -8.68
N PRO A 33 7.90 -1.52 -9.73
CA PRO A 33 8.72 -0.87 -10.73
C PRO A 33 9.46 0.33 -10.10
N SER A 34 10.65 0.65 -10.61
CA SER A 34 11.45 1.79 -10.16
C SER A 34 10.74 3.13 -10.35
N VAL A 35 11.05 4.11 -9.50
CA VAL A 35 10.56 5.49 -9.63
C VAL A 35 11.35 6.23 -10.70
N GLN A 36 10.64 6.82 -11.67
CA GLN A 36 11.26 7.61 -12.75
C GLN A 36 11.16 9.10 -12.50
N THR A 37 10.00 9.58 -12.03
CA THR A 37 9.80 10.99 -11.70
C THR A 37 8.90 11.14 -10.48
N VAL A 38 9.09 12.26 -9.78
CA VAL A 38 8.24 12.68 -8.67
C VAL A 38 7.85 14.14 -8.87
N THR A 39 6.62 14.48 -8.51
CA THR A 39 6.12 15.85 -8.46
C THR A 39 5.35 16.04 -7.16
N PRO A 40 5.74 16.98 -6.28
CA PRO A 40 4.97 17.28 -5.08
C PRO A 40 3.64 17.93 -5.48
N LEU A 41 2.57 17.54 -4.80
CA LEU A 41 1.21 18.07 -4.88
C LEU A 41 0.81 18.59 -3.49
N ASP A 42 0.44 19.85 -3.40
CA ASP A 42 0.10 20.48 -2.12
C ASP A 42 -1.28 20.03 -1.58
N PRO A 43 -1.41 19.87 -0.25
CA PRO A 43 -0.52 19.13 0.66
C PRO A 43 -1.16 17.77 1.06
N TYR A 44 -0.48 16.67 1.43
CA TYR A 44 0.92 16.21 1.34
C TYR A 44 0.97 15.04 0.35
N MET A 45 0.68 15.31 -0.91
CA MET A 45 0.61 14.29 -1.95
C MET A 45 1.85 14.32 -2.84
N VAL A 46 2.32 13.16 -3.28
CA VAL A 46 3.35 13.07 -4.32
C VAL A 46 2.77 12.34 -5.52
N ARG A 47 2.91 12.92 -6.71
CA ARG A 47 2.67 12.23 -7.96
C ARG A 47 3.94 11.53 -8.39
N VAL A 48 3.88 10.21 -8.52
CA VAL A 48 4.99 9.36 -8.91
C VAL A 48 4.71 8.75 -10.26
N VAL A 49 5.69 8.80 -11.16
CA VAL A 49 5.69 8.04 -12.42
C VAL A 49 6.67 6.89 -12.28
N PHE A 50 6.19 5.68 -12.52
CA PHE A 50 6.95 4.44 -12.41
C PHE A 50 7.49 4.00 -13.79
N ALA A 51 8.52 3.14 -13.79
CA ALA A 51 9.17 2.65 -15.01
C ALA A 51 8.23 1.90 -15.96
N ASN A 52 7.12 1.35 -15.46
CA ASN A 52 6.08 0.69 -16.27
C ASN A 52 5.08 1.68 -16.91
N GLY A 53 5.23 2.99 -16.68
CA GLY A 53 4.35 4.03 -17.19
C GLY A 53 3.11 4.29 -16.33
N GLU A 54 2.93 3.59 -15.21
CA GLU A 54 1.89 3.94 -14.24
C GLU A 54 2.21 5.26 -13.55
N VAL A 55 1.16 6.01 -13.28
CA VAL A 55 1.20 7.24 -12.51
C VAL A 55 0.35 7.02 -11.27
N ARG A 56 0.83 7.46 -10.10
CA ARG A 56 0.08 7.36 -8.84
C ARG A 56 0.22 8.64 -8.04
N ASP A 57 -0.86 9.07 -7.43
CA ASP A 57 -0.89 10.13 -6.43
C ASP A 57 -0.91 9.44 -5.06
N VAL A 58 0.12 9.70 -4.26
CA VAL A 58 0.32 9.07 -2.95
C VAL A 58 0.20 10.14 -1.88
N ASP A 59 -0.82 10.04 -1.05
CA ASP A 59 -0.94 10.82 0.18
C ASP A 59 -0.02 10.19 1.24
N ILE A 60 1.06 10.91 1.53
CA ILE A 60 2.08 10.51 2.50
C ILE A 60 1.87 11.18 3.85
N GLU A 61 0.80 11.97 4.04
CA GLU A 61 0.52 12.62 5.33
C GLU A 61 0.56 11.64 6.51
N PRO A 62 0.01 10.41 6.40
CA PRO A 62 0.11 9.44 7.48
C PRO A 62 1.56 9.13 7.87
N LEU A 63 2.48 9.12 6.90
CA LEU A 63 3.89 8.77 7.10
C LEU A 63 4.71 9.90 7.75
N LEU A 64 4.15 11.10 7.88
CA LEU A 64 4.87 12.27 8.39
C LEU A 64 5.01 12.28 9.92
N GLU A 65 5.11 11.10 10.51
CA GLU A 65 5.38 10.86 11.92
C GLU A 65 6.86 10.49 12.14
N GLY A 66 7.35 10.70 13.36
CA GLY A 66 8.73 10.38 13.71
C GLY A 66 9.77 11.46 13.36
N VAL A 67 11.00 11.27 13.87
CA VAL A 67 12.01 12.33 13.96
C VAL A 67 12.49 12.82 12.58
N VAL A 68 12.55 11.91 11.59
CA VAL A 68 13.05 12.18 10.24
C VAL A 68 11.96 12.84 9.38
N PHE A 69 10.76 12.27 9.34
CA PHE A 69 9.68 12.77 8.47
C PHE A 69 8.96 14.01 9.01
N ARG A 70 9.09 14.35 10.30
CA ARG A 70 8.45 15.55 10.87
C ARG A 70 8.81 16.86 10.15
N ALA A 71 10.01 16.94 9.57
CA ALA A 71 10.46 18.13 8.85
C ALA A 71 9.66 18.37 7.57
N LEU A 72 9.06 17.31 7.01
CA LEU A 72 8.23 17.40 5.80
C LEU A 72 6.84 18.00 6.08
N ARG A 73 6.50 18.27 7.36
CA ARG A 73 5.32 19.08 7.71
C ARG A 73 5.50 20.55 7.33
N ASP A 74 6.74 20.98 7.08
CA ASP A 74 7.03 22.26 6.44
C ASP A 74 6.83 22.11 4.93
N PRO A 75 5.86 22.84 4.31
CA PRO A 75 5.63 22.78 2.88
C PRO A 75 6.87 23.13 2.04
N GLU A 76 7.74 24.02 2.53
CA GLU A 76 8.95 24.40 1.79
C GLU A 76 9.88 23.20 1.68
N VAL A 77 10.09 22.46 2.78
CA VAL A 77 10.89 21.23 2.77
C VAL A 77 10.22 20.14 1.95
N PHE A 78 8.89 19.97 2.08
CA PHE A 78 8.13 18.96 1.34
C PHE A 78 8.27 19.12 -0.18
N GLN A 79 8.28 20.36 -0.69
CA GLN A 79 8.39 20.66 -2.12
C GLN A 79 9.77 20.35 -2.69
N GLU A 80 10.80 20.14 -1.86
CA GLU A 80 12.15 19.79 -2.30
C GLU A 80 12.34 18.28 -2.62
N VAL A 81 11.25 17.51 -2.68
CA VAL A 81 11.30 16.09 -3.06
C VAL A 81 11.96 15.88 -4.43
N ARG A 82 12.82 14.88 -4.52
CA ARG A 82 13.49 14.48 -5.77
C ARG A 82 13.67 12.97 -5.85
N VAL A 83 13.95 12.44 -7.04
CA VAL A 83 14.32 11.04 -7.22
C VAL A 83 15.79 10.86 -6.84
N ASP A 84 16.11 9.80 -6.10
CA ASP A 84 17.46 9.27 -5.98
C ASP A 84 17.65 8.20 -7.06
N GLU A 85 18.34 8.53 -8.15
CA GLU A 85 18.55 7.61 -9.28
C GLU A 85 19.41 6.39 -8.91
N TYR A 86 20.18 6.44 -7.82
CA TYR A 86 21.02 5.32 -7.39
C TYR A 86 20.23 4.30 -6.57
N ASN A 87 19.37 4.80 -5.67
CA ASN A 87 18.55 3.96 -4.79
C ASN A 87 17.14 3.70 -5.35
N GLU A 88 16.77 4.34 -6.46
CA GLU A 88 15.44 4.29 -7.09
C GLU A 88 14.29 4.74 -6.17
N THR A 89 14.61 5.49 -5.11
CA THR A 89 13.67 6.05 -4.13
C THR A 89 13.33 7.51 -4.44
N ILE A 90 12.35 8.06 -3.72
CA ILE A 90 12.25 9.53 -3.58
C ILE A 90 12.91 9.96 -2.28
N VAL A 91 13.56 11.12 -2.28
CA VAL A 91 14.36 11.62 -1.16
C VAL A 91 14.17 13.13 -0.97
N TRP A 92 14.28 13.56 0.29
CA TRP A 92 14.28 14.96 0.71
C TRP A 92 15.65 15.40 1.26
N PRO A 93 15.96 16.72 1.31
CA PRO A 93 17.26 17.22 1.78
C PRO A 93 17.64 16.83 3.22
N ASN A 94 16.65 16.56 4.07
CA ASN A 94 16.83 16.09 5.44
C ASN A 94 17.21 14.61 5.53
N GLY A 95 17.33 13.91 4.40
CA GLY A 95 17.64 12.48 4.33
C GLY A 95 16.45 11.56 4.54
N ALA A 96 15.22 12.08 4.59
CA ALA A 96 14.02 11.25 4.52
C ALA A 96 13.89 10.67 3.11
N ASP A 97 13.52 9.40 3.01
CA ASP A 97 13.28 8.72 1.74
C ASP A 97 12.05 7.80 1.80
N LEU A 98 11.50 7.45 0.63
CA LEU A 98 10.43 6.47 0.47
C LEU A 98 10.73 5.53 -0.71
N ASP A 99 10.70 4.23 -0.43
CA ASP A 99 10.96 3.17 -1.40
C ASP A 99 9.82 2.99 -2.42
N PRO A 100 10.12 2.49 -3.64
CA PRO A 100 9.12 2.13 -4.63
C PRO A 100 8.02 1.22 -4.09
N ASP A 101 8.34 0.24 -3.25
CA ASP A 101 7.35 -0.71 -2.74
C ASP A 101 6.32 -0.06 -1.80
N VAL A 102 6.74 0.95 -1.03
CA VAL A 102 5.85 1.75 -0.18
C VAL A 102 4.97 2.66 -1.05
N LEU A 103 5.55 3.31 -2.07
CA LEU A 103 4.82 4.20 -2.98
C LEU A 103 3.87 3.45 -3.93
N TYR A 104 4.23 2.21 -4.28
CA TYR A 104 3.45 1.32 -5.14
C TYR A 104 2.44 0.46 -4.33
N GLY A 105 2.60 0.39 -3.01
CA GLY A 105 1.71 -0.37 -2.12
C GLY A 105 1.87 -1.87 -2.24
N SER A 106 3.01 -2.35 -2.76
CA SER A 106 3.41 -3.76 -2.73
C SER A 106 3.90 -4.18 -1.36
N GLU A 107 4.40 -3.24 -0.55
CA GLU A 107 4.79 -3.45 0.84
C GLU A 107 4.26 -2.34 1.76
N GLN A 108 4.11 -2.67 3.04
CA GLN A 108 3.78 -1.67 4.06
C GLN A 108 5.06 -1.04 4.60
N PRO A 109 5.06 0.27 4.93
CA PRO A 109 6.20 0.89 5.58
C PRO A 109 6.50 0.17 6.90
N SER A 110 7.78 0.08 7.25
CA SER A 110 8.22 -0.56 8.51
C SER A 110 7.71 0.15 9.76
N ALA A 111 7.28 1.41 9.65
CA ALA A 111 6.60 2.16 10.68
C ALA A 111 5.17 2.47 10.20
N GLU A 112 4.16 1.97 10.93
CA GLU A 112 2.79 2.44 10.75
C GLU A 112 2.70 3.93 11.13
N PRO A 113 1.80 4.69 10.49
CA PRO A 113 0.73 4.25 9.56
C PRO A 113 1.20 4.06 8.10
N ALA A 114 0.32 3.59 7.19
CA ALA A 114 0.60 3.39 5.77
C ALA A 114 0.11 4.58 4.89
N PRO A 115 0.73 4.85 3.72
CA PRO A 115 0.27 5.92 2.85
C PRO A 115 -1.04 5.55 2.14
N ARG A 116 -1.76 6.54 1.63
CA ARG A 116 -2.96 6.32 0.81
C ARG A 116 -2.64 6.53 -0.66
N ILE A 117 -2.77 5.47 -1.45
CA ILE A 117 -2.38 5.47 -2.86
C ILE A 117 -3.62 5.58 -3.74
N THR A 118 -3.59 6.51 -4.70
CA THR A 118 -4.65 6.73 -5.68
C THR A 118 -4.05 6.73 -7.09
N VAL A 119 -4.78 6.20 -8.08
CA VAL A 119 -4.41 6.34 -9.48
C VAL A 119 -5.11 7.59 -10.03
N PRO A 120 -4.39 8.57 -10.60
CA PRO A 120 -5.03 9.76 -11.17
C PRO A 120 -5.91 9.34 -12.35
N GLN A 121 -7.16 9.83 -12.38
CA GLN A 121 -8.01 9.67 -13.55
C GLN A 121 -7.41 10.42 -14.74
N ARG A 122 -7.28 9.75 -15.87
CA ARG A 122 -7.03 10.42 -17.15
C ARG A 122 -8.29 11.22 -17.51
N ALA A 123 -8.13 12.54 -17.67
CA ALA A 123 -9.17 13.41 -18.22
C ALA A 123 -9.40 13.13 -19.71
#